data_AF-A0A367Q4Z3-F1
#
_entry.id   AF-A0A367Q4Z3-F1
#
_cell.length_a   1.000
_cell.length_b   1.000
_cell.length_c   1.000
_cell.angle_alpha   90.00
_cell.angle_beta   90.00
_cell.angle_gamma   90.00
#
_symmetry.space_group_name_H-M   'P 1'
#
loop_
_entity.id
_entity.type
_entity.pdbx_description
1 polymer ?
#
loop_
_entity_poly.entity_id
_entity_poly.type
_entity_poly.pdbx_seq_one_letter_code
_entity_poly.pdbx_strand_id
1 'polypeptide(L)'
;MVLLFLTLLKVLIATLIPSPSLEVFQNEPELYEDDEIYADIIAKNILPVPIRFDYDPDNYKEIDHPKCHLTLGQFKNCRIPVCSPITPSTFISFILRSFYNTAFREFTSELTFSSNLFSETISITEKKLLHIAIY
;
A
#
# COMPACT_ATOMS: atom_id res chain seq x y z
N MET A 1 -15.35 -14.84 9.31
CA MET A 1 -15.65 -14.36 7.95
C MET A 1 -16.00 -12.87 7.93
N VAL A 2 -17.11 -12.43 8.56
CA VAL A 2 -17.52 -11.00 8.58
C VAL A 2 -16.49 -10.08 9.25
N LEU A 3 -15.94 -10.50 10.41
CA LEU A 3 -14.97 -9.68 11.14
C LEU A 3 -13.67 -9.46 10.34
N LEU A 4 -13.16 -10.52 9.70
CA LEU A 4 -11.97 -10.44 8.85
C LEU A 4 -12.21 -9.58 7.61
N PHE A 5 -13.38 -9.69 7.00
CA PHE A 5 -13.78 -8.87 5.85
C PHE A 5 -13.87 -7.39 6.23
N LEU A 6 -14.37 -7.08 7.44
CA LEU A 6 -14.40 -5.72 7.99
C LEU A 6 -12.99 -5.22 8.33
N THR A 7 -12.12 -6.03 8.93
CA THR A 7 -10.73 -5.65 9.20
C THR A 7 -9.98 -5.38 7.89
N LEU A 8 -10.18 -6.22 6.87
CA LEU A 8 -9.59 -6.04 5.54
C LEU A 8 -10.14 -4.80 4.84
N LEU A 9 -11.45 -4.56 4.93
CA LEU A 9 -12.09 -3.37 4.36
C LEU A 9 -11.62 -2.09 5.08
N LYS A 10 -11.47 -2.11 6.41
CA LYS A 10 -10.92 -1.00 7.20
C LYS A 10 -9.47 -0.70 6.81
N VAL A 11 -8.63 -1.74 6.67
CA VAL A 11 -7.23 -1.61 6.20
C VAL A 11 -7.17 -1.10 4.75
N LEU A 12 -8.09 -1.55 3.89
CA LEU A 12 -8.19 -1.12 2.50
C LEU A 12 -8.60 0.36 2.40
N ILE A 13 -9.56 0.81 3.20
CA ILE A 13 -10.00 2.21 3.25
C ILE A 13 -8.88 3.12 3.77
N ALA A 14 -8.17 2.69 4.82
CA ALA A 14 -7.02 3.42 5.38
C ALA A 14 -5.83 3.54 4.41
N THR A 15 -5.62 2.53 3.56
CA THR A 15 -4.51 2.50 2.59
C THR A 15 -4.84 3.16 1.25
N LEU A 16 -6.12 3.24 0.89
CA LEU A 16 -6.58 3.85 -0.37
C LEU A 16 -6.88 5.36 -0.25
N ILE A 17 -6.94 5.92 0.95
CA ILE A 17 -7.27 7.35 1.13
C ILE A 17 -6.11 8.09 1.81
N PRO A 18 -5.04 8.45 1.09
CA PRO A 18 -4.36 9.70 1.38
C PRO A 18 -5.24 10.80 0.81
N SER A 19 -6.33 11.15 1.52
CA SER A 19 -7.08 12.35 1.14
C SER A 19 -6.13 13.53 1.32
N PRO A 20 -5.97 14.42 0.33
CA PRO A 20 -5.17 15.63 0.49
C PRO A 20 -5.66 16.52 1.65
N SER A 21 -6.88 16.27 2.14
CA SER A 21 -7.54 17.00 3.22
C SER A 21 -7.55 16.28 4.58
N LEU A 22 -6.98 15.08 4.69
CA LEU A 22 -6.89 14.36 5.96
C LEU A 22 -5.50 14.54 6.56
N GLU A 23 -5.46 14.80 7.86
CA GLU A 23 -4.22 14.94 8.61
C GLU A 23 -3.44 13.62 8.69
N VAL A 24 -2.16 13.71 9.05
CA VAL A 24 -1.33 12.52 9.18
C VAL A 24 -1.60 11.88 10.54
N PHE A 25 -1.91 10.57 10.59
CA PHE A 25 -2.09 9.83 11.86
C PHE A 25 -0.95 10.07 12.86
N GLN A 26 0.30 10.17 12.39
CA GLN A 26 1.46 10.41 13.27
C GLN A 26 1.45 11.80 13.92
N ASN A 27 0.78 12.77 13.32
CA ASN A 27 0.69 14.14 13.84
C ASN A 27 -0.49 14.28 14.81
N GLU A 28 -1.64 13.68 14.47
CA GLU A 28 -2.90 13.82 15.20
C GLU A 28 -3.57 12.45 15.39
N PRO A 29 -2.99 11.53 16.18
CA PRO A 29 -3.51 10.17 16.34
C PRO A 29 -4.91 10.15 16.99
N GLU A 30 -5.19 11.12 17.85
CA GLU A 30 -6.47 11.28 18.56
C GLU A 30 -7.66 11.39 17.59
N LEU A 31 -7.47 11.99 16.41
CA LEU A 31 -8.51 12.11 15.37
C LEU A 31 -8.96 10.75 14.80
N TYR A 32 -8.14 9.72 14.93
CA TYR A 32 -8.39 8.39 14.38
C TYR A 32 -8.67 7.36 15.48
N GLU A 33 -8.18 7.57 16.70
CA GLU A 33 -8.44 6.68 17.84
C GLU A 33 -9.93 6.65 18.22
N ASP A 34 -10.64 7.78 18.07
CA ASP A 34 -12.08 7.88 18.32
C ASP A 34 -12.96 7.47 17.13
N ASP A 35 -12.38 7.27 15.95
CA ASP A 35 -13.10 6.80 14.77
C ASP A 35 -13.30 5.29 14.85
N GLU A 36 -14.57 4.83 14.91
CA GLU A 36 -14.95 3.41 14.96
C GLU A 36 -14.28 2.55 13.87
N ILE A 37 -13.90 3.17 12.74
CA ILE A 37 -13.22 2.50 11.64
C ILE A 37 -11.77 2.14 12.01
N TYR A 38 -11.06 2.99 12.77
CA TYR A 38 -9.63 2.88 13.03
C TYR A 38 -9.28 2.43 14.46
N ALA A 39 -10.20 2.60 15.42
CA ALA A 39 -10.01 2.25 16.83
C ALA A 39 -9.52 0.79 17.05
N ASP A 40 -9.97 -0.16 16.22
CA ASP A 40 -9.59 -1.58 16.33
C ASP A 40 -8.17 -1.90 15.82
N ILE A 41 -7.56 -1.00 15.04
CA ILE A 41 -6.27 -1.24 14.36
C ILE A 41 -5.08 -0.80 15.23
N ILE A 42 -5.31 0.02 16.26
CA ILE A 42 -4.28 0.69 17.04
C ILE A 42 -3.96 -0.13 18.29
N ALA A 43 -3.25 -1.25 18.13
CA ALA A 43 -2.50 -1.80 19.25
C ALA A 43 -1.35 -0.82 19.57
N LYS A 44 -1.30 -0.28 20.78
CA LYS A 44 -0.37 0.80 21.20
C LYS A 44 1.12 0.50 21.01
N ASN A 45 1.49 -0.74 20.69
CA ASN A 45 2.85 -1.21 20.44
C ASN A 45 3.18 -1.41 18.94
N ILE A 46 2.24 -1.13 18.03
CA ILE A 46 2.44 -1.27 16.58
C ILE A 46 2.60 0.14 16.00
N LEU A 47 3.73 0.38 15.32
CA LEU A 47 3.93 1.60 14.54
C LEU A 47 3.23 1.43 13.17
N PRO A 48 2.12 2.14 12.90
CA PRO A 48 1.50 2.09 11.58
C PRO A 48 2.41 2.79 10.57
N VAL A 49 2.80 2.06 9.53
CA VAL A 49 3.52 2.60 8.38
C VAL A 49 2.62 2.50 7.16
N PRO A 50 2.09 3.61 6.62
CA PRO A 50 1.31 3.57 5.40
C PRO A 50 2.18 3.07 4.25
N ILE A 51 1.63 2.18 3.42
CA ILE A 51 2.28 1.64 2.23
C ILE A 51 1.44 2.10 1.04
N ARG A 52 2.07 2.79 0.08
CA ARG A 52 1.41 3.29 -1.12
C ARG A 52 2.20 2.98 -2.37
N PHE A 53 1.49 2.60 -3.43
CA PHE A 53 2.05 2.49 -4.77
C PHE A 53 1.45 3.61 -5.61
N ASP A 54 2.31 4.51 -6.07
CA ASP A 54 1.94 5.69 -6.85
C ASP A 54 2.27 5.44 -8.32
N TYR A 55 1.37 5.86 -9.22
CA TYR A 55 1.61 5.90 -10.66
C TYR A 55 1.33 7.31 -11.19
N ASP A 56 2.39 8.01 -11.57
CA ASP A 56 2.34 9.40 -12.01
C ASP A 56 3.43 9.64 -13.08
N PRO A 57 3.14 9.23 -14.33
CA PRO A 57 4.07 9.38 -15.44
C PRO A 57 4.23 10.84 -15.90
N ASP A 58 3.26 11.71 -15.60
CA ASP A 58 3.24 13.10 -16.05
C ASP A 58 4.26 13.95 -15.28
N ASN A 59 4.53 13.62 -14.01
CA ASN A 59 5.57 14.25 -13.20
C ASN A 59 6.90 13.49 -13.16
N TYR A 60 7.12 12.57 -14.11
CA TYR A 60 8.33 11.74 -14.15
C TYR A 60 9.61 12.56 -14.18
N LYS A 61 10.53 12.20 -13.27
CA LYS A 61 11.93 12.64 -13.26
C LYS A 61 12.79 11.43 -12.93
N GLU A 62 13.73 11.10 -13.81
CA GLU A 62 14.59 9.93 -13.63
C GLU A 62 15.21 9.95 -12.23
N ILE A 63 15.07 8.84 -11.49
CA ILE A 63 15.53 8.64 -10.10
C ILE A 63 14.76 9.48 -9.04
N ASP A 64 14.49 10.76 -9.29
CA ASP A 64 13.84 11.66 -8.32
C ASP A 64 12.33 11.41 -8.17
N HIS A 65 11.66 11.09 -9.28
CA HIS A 65 10.23 10.79 -9.32
C HIS A 65 9.95 9.70 -10.36
N PRO A 66 10.17 8.41 -10.01
CA PRO A 66 9.88 7.30 -10.90
C PRO A 66 8.41 7.28 -11.30
N LYS A 67 8.12 6.86 -12.54
CA LYS A 67 6.74 6.79 -13.08
C LYS A 67 5.85 5.95 -12.18
N CYS A 68 6.40 4.85 -11.66
CA CYS A 68 5.77 4.06 -10.61
C CYS A 68 6.74 3.94 -9.43
N HIS A 69 6.27 4.27 -8.23
CA HIS A 69 7.08 4.19 -7.03
C HIS A 69 6.28 3.72 -5.80
N LEU A 70 6.99 3.07 -4.89
CA LEU A 70 6.52 2.69 -3.57
C LEU A 70 6.92 3.78 -2.57
N THR A 71 5.94 4.22 -1.80
CA THR A 71 6.11 5.12 -0.66
C THR A 71 5.84 4.33 0.63
N LEU A 72 6.77 4.39 1.58
CA LEU A 72 6.61 3.85 2.92
C LEU A 72 6.57 5.02 3.91
N GLY A 73 5.53 5.11 4.73
CA GLY A 73 5.33 6.27 5.58
C GLY A 73 4.84 7.49 4.79
N GLN A 74 4.89 8.65 5.42
CA GLN A 74 4.54 9.93 4.81
C GLN A 74 5.79 10.80 4.55
N PHE A 75 6.91 10.16 4.21
CA PHE A 75 8.16 10.86 3.95
C PHE A 75 8.16 11.42 2.53
N LYS A 76 8.32 12.74 2.39
CA LYS A 76 8.25 13.49 1.13
C LYS A 76 9.11 12.93 -0.01
N ASN A 77 10.27 12.34 0.31
CA ASN A 77 11.25 11.84 -0.66
C ASN A 77 11.39 10.31 -0.64
N CYS A 78 10.53 9.58 0.07
CA CYS A 78 10.56 8.11 0.05
C CYS A 78 9.88 7.63 -1.24
N ARG A 79 10.66 7.50 -2.30
CA ARG A 79 10.21 6.97 -3.60
C ARG A 79 11.11 5.84 -4.02
N ILE A 80 10.70 4.62 -3.73
CA ILE A 80 11.41 3.42 -4.16
C ILE A 80 10.86 3.05 -5.54
N PRO A 81 11.67 2.98 -6.61
CA PRO A 81 11.17 2.65 -7.94
C PRO A 81 10.44 1.31 -7.98
N VAL A 82 9.40 1.21 -8.81
CA VAL A 82 8.64 -0.02 -9.05
C VAL A 82 8.65 -0.30 -10.55
N CYS A 83 8.83 -1.56 -10.94
CA CYS A 83 9.01 -1.93 -12.34
C CYS A 83 7.82 -1.57 -13.24
N SER A 84 6.60 -1.65 -12.70
CA SER A 84 5.33 -1.45 -13.40
C SER A 84 4.24 -0.99 -12.42
N PRO A 85 3.16 -0.36 -12.92
CA PRO A 85 1.96 -0.12 -12.13
C PRO A 85 1.39 -1.43 -11.56
N ILE A 86 0.67 -1.34 -10.45
CA ILE A 86 0.04 -2.50 -9.81
C ILE A 86 -1.48 -2.43 -9.91
N THR A 87 -2.11 -3.60 -10.03
CA THR A 87 -3.56 -3.68 -9.92
C THR A 87 -3.97 -3.66 -8.45
N PRO A 88 -5.21 -3.23 -8.12
CA PRO A 88 -5.76 -3.40 -6.78
C PRO A 88 -5.71 -4.86 -6.29
N SER A 89 -5.90 -5.83 -7.20
CA SER A 89 -5.83 -7.26 -6.87
C SER A 89 -4.42 -7.68 -6.42
N THR A 90 -3.39 -7.22 -7.12
CA THR A 90 -1.98 -7.43 -6.77
C THR A 90 -1.66 -6.81 -5.41
N PHE A 91 -2.11 -5.57 -5.19
CA PHE A 91 -1.90 -4.86 -3.92
C PHE A 91 -2.54 -5.62 -2.74
N ILE A 92 -3.81 -5.99 -2.86
CA ILE A 92 -4.54 -6.70 -1.80
C ILE A 92 -3.90 -8.06 -1.51
N SER A 93 -3.53 -8.80 -2.55
CA SER A 93 -2.82 -10.08 -2.42
C SER A 93 -1.49 -9.90 -1.67
N PHE A 94 -0.72 -8.85 -1.98
CA PHE A 94 0.51 -8.51 -1.27
C PHE A 94 0.25 -8.22 0.22
N ILE A 95 -0.74 -7.38 0.53
CA ILE A 95 -1.06 -7.03 1.92
C ILE A 95 -1.47 -8.27 2.73
N LEU A 96 -2.36 -9.08 2.17
CA LEU A 96 -2.82 -10.31 2.81
C LEU A 96 -1.70 -11.31 3.06
N ARG A 97 -0.90 -11.60 2.04
CA ARG A 97 0.18 -12.59 2.13
C ARG A 97 1.27 -12.17 3.12
N SER A 98 1.60 -10.89 3.14
CA SER A 98 2.76 -10.36 3.88
C SER A 98 2.43 -9.96 5.31
N PHE A 99 1.27 -9.35 5.55
CA PHE A 99 0.92 -8.79 6.85
C PHE A 99 -0.20 -9.57 7.58
N TYR A 100 -1.06 -10.26 6.83
CA TYR A 100 -2.20 -11.03 7.39
C TYR A 100 -2.11 -12.51 7.03
N ASN A 101 -0.91 -13.10 7.13
CA ASN A 101 -0.65 -14.44 6.60
C ASN A 101 -1.57 -15.54 7.17
N THR A 102 -1.90 -15.48 8.46
CA THR A 102 -2.84 -16.43 9.10
C THR A 102 -4.21 -16.37 8.43
N ALA A 103 -4.77 -15.18 8.30
CA ALA A 103 -6.04 -14.96 7.62
C ALA A 103 -5.98 -15.34 6.13
N PHE A 104 -4.87 -15.00 5.46
CA PHE A 104 -4.67 -15.41 4.08
C PHE A 104 -4.73 -16.94 3.95
N ARG A 105 -4.05 -17.70 4.81
CA ARG A 105 -4.04 -19.17 4.76
C ARG A 105 -5.40 -19.80 5.05
N GLU A 106 -6.21 -19.19 5.92
CA GLU A 106 -7.55 -19.68 6.26
C GLU A 106 -8.58 -19.43 5.16
N PHE A 107 -8.50 -18.30 4.45
CA PHE A 107 -9.55 -17.86 3.51
C PHE A 107 -9.08 -17.82 2.04
N THR A 108 -7.86 -18.28 1.72
CA THR A 108 -7.31 -18.28 0.35
C THR A 108 -8.22 -18.97 -0.67
N SER A 109 -8.92 -20.04 -0.26
CA SER A 109 -9.81 -20.78 -1.17
C SER A 109 -11.02 -19.98 -1.64
N GLU A 110 -11.38 -18.91 -0.95
CA GLU A 110 -12.51 -18.04 -1.26
C GLU A 110 -12.10 -16.77 -2.01
N LEU A 111 -10.79 -16.49 -2.09
CA LEU A 111 -10.25 -15.26 -2.67
C LEU A 111 -9.66 -15.50 -4.06
N THR A 112 -10.30 -14.94 -5.08
CA THR A 112 -9.78 -14.96 -6.45
C THR A 112 -8.99 -13.69 -6.73
N PHE A 113 -7.67 -13.80 -6.86
CA PHE A 113 -6.81 -12.70 -7.30
C PHE A 113 -6.48 -12.82 -8.78
N SER A 114 -6.60 -11.70 -9.50
CA SER A 114 -6.16 -11.62 -10.89
C SER A 114 -4.63 -11.50 -10.93
N SER A 115 -4.01 -12.22 -11.86
CA SER A 115 -2.58 -12.13 -12.16
C SER A 115 -2.28 -11.18 -13.33
N ASN A 116 -3.21 -10.27 -13.66
CA ASN A 116 -2.98 -9.31 -14.74
C ASN A 116 -1.87 -8.33 -14.34
N LEU A 117 -0.86 -8.22 -15.20
CA LEU A 117 0.27 -7.31 -15.01
C LEU A 117 0.20 -6.19 -16.04
N PHE A 118 0.58 -4.99 -15.61
CA PHE A 118 0.82 -3.87 -16.51
C PHE A 118 2.21 -3.97 -17.14
N SER A 119 2.39 -3.31 -18.28
CA SER A 119 3.70 -3.18 -18.92
C SER A 119 4.69 -2.44 -18.01
N GLU A 120 5.98 -2.79 -18.15
CA GLU A 120 7.04 -2.11 -17.42
C GLU A 120 7.12 -0.62 -17.79
N THR A 121 7.35 0.22 -16.78
CA THR A 121 7.51 1.67 -16.93
C THR A 121 8.82 2.19 -16.35
N ILE A 122 9.54 1.36 -15.57
CA ILE A 122 10.84 1.67 -14.99
C ILE A 122 11.93 1.86 -16.05
N SER A 123 12.81 2.83 -15.83
CA SER A 123 13.96 3.09 -16.71
C SER A 123 15.11 2.10 -16.47
N ILE A 124 16.02 2.02 -17.44
CA ILE A 124 17.26 1.22 -17.31
C ILE A 124 18.11 1.72 -16.14
N THR A 125 18.09 3.03 -15.88
CA THR A 125 18.82 3.66 -14.77
C THR A 125 18.22 3.27 -13.42
N GLU A 126 16.91 3.34 -13.28
CA GLU A 126 16.20 2.95 -12.04
C GLU A 126 16.32 1.45 -11.75
N LYS A 127 16.40 0.59 -12.77
CA LYS A 127 16.68 -0.86 -12.58
C LYS A 127 18.02 -1.15 -11.90
N LYS A 128 18.97 -0.20 -11.90
CA LYS A 128 20.26 -0.31 -11.19
C LYS A 128 20.17 0.06 -9.72
N LEU A 129 19.06 0.64 -9.28
CA LEU A 129 18.78 0.96 -7.88
C LEU A 129 18.01 -0.18 -7.21
N LEU A 130 17.89 -0.11 -5.88
CA LEU A 130 16.92 -0.92 -5.16
C LEU A 130 15.53 -0.54 -5.65
N HIS A 131 14.83 -1.51 -6.25
CA HIS A 131 13.50 -1.34 -6.80
C HIS A 131 12.64 -2.57 -6.50
N ILE A 132 11.33 -2.41 -6.63
CA ILE A 132 10.37 -3.50 -6.53
C ILE A 132 10.06 -4.04 -7.92
N ALA A 133 10.23 -5.35 -8.08
CA ALA A 133 9.91 -6.06 -9.31
C ALA A 133 8.64 -6.91 -9.12
N ILE A 134 7.83 -7.01 -10.18
CA ILE A 134 6.49 -7.63 -10.16
C ILE A 134 6.38 -8.53 -11.40
N TYR A 135 6.39 -9.84 -11.16
CA TYR A 135 6.40 -10.90 -12.18
C TYR A 135 5.40 -12.00 -11.82
#